data_AF-A0A6I3WNN0-F1
#
_entry.id   AF-A0A6I3WNN0-F1
#
_cell.length_a   1.000
_cell.length_b   1.000
_cell.length_c   1.000
_cell.angle_alpha   90.00
_cell.angle_beta   90.00
_cell.angle_gamma   90.00
#
_symmetry.space_group_name_H-M   'P 1'
#
loop_
_entity.id
_entity.type
_entity.pdbx_description
1 polymer ?
#
loop_
_entity_poly.entity_id
_entity_poly.type
_entity_poly.pdbx_seq_one_letter_code
_entity_poly.pdbx_strand_id
1 'polypeptide(L)'
;MLVLVVLAVPDSTDEAVYVPALEGDGFVFLLRESERFEHRLLGREPRRVHLHVFTVGCAEIAQMVGFRDRLRSHDDDRRWYEQTKRSLAAREWGAVQEYADAKTEVVTEIKRRAGLIV
;
A
#
# COMPACT_ATOMS: atom_id res chain seq x y z
N MET A 1 8.18 -13.19 3.61
CA MET A 1 7.91 -11.78 3.99
C MET A 1 7.23 -11.11 2.80
N LEU A 2 6.12 -10.41 3.01
CA LEU A 2 5.47 -9.63 1.95
C LEU A 2 6.25 -8.31 1.74
N VAL A 3 6.56 -7.97 0.50
CA VAL A 3 7.21 -6.70 0.12
C VAL A 3 6.20 -5.84 -0.64
N LEU A 4 6.10 -4.56 -0.26
CA LEU A 4 5.27 -3.57 -0.94
C LEU A 4 6.16 -2.67 -1.80
N VAL A 5 5.77 -2.48 -3.06
CA VAL A 5 6.44 -1.59 -4.02
C VAL A 5 5.41 -0.61 -4.54
N VAL A 6 5.80 0.66 -4.70
CA VAL A 6 5.01 1.69 -5.37
C VAL A 6 5.63 1.95 -6.74
N LEU A 7 4.83 1.84 -7.80
CA LEU A 7 5.20 2.12 -9.18
C LEU A 7 4.38 3.32 -9.68
N ALA A 8 5.06 4.36 -10.15
CA ALA A 8 4.44 5.49 -10.80
C ALA A 8 4.52 5.32 -12.32
N VAL A 9 3.38 5.41 -13.00
CA VAL A 9 3.27 5.34 -14.47
C VAL A 9 2.60 6.61 -15.01
N PRO A 10 2.76 6.96 -16.30
CA PRO A 10 2.12 8.16 -16.86
C PRO A 10 0.59 8.18 -16.73
N ASP A 11 -0.06 7.01 -16.84
CA ASP A 11 -1.50 6.82 -16.62
C ASP A 11 -1.73 5.39 -16.10
N SER A 12 -2.25 5.24 -14.87
CA SER A 12 -2.54 3.92 -14.29
C SER A 12 -3.77 3.24 -14.88
N THR A 13 -4.55 3.93 -15.70
CA THR A 13 -5.68 3.34 -16.43
C THR A 13 -5.26 2.75 -17.77
N ASP A 14 -4.12 3.17 -18.32
CA ASP A 14 -3.56 2.63 -19.57
C ASP A 14 -2.79 1.32 -19.34
N GLU A 15 -3.55 0.32 -18.89
CA GLU A 15 -3.03 -0.99 -18.49
C GLU A 15 -2.31 -1.70 -19.64
N ALA A 16 -2.69 -1.44 -20.90
CA ALA A 16 -2.08 -2.07 -22.06
C ALA A 16 -0.59 -1.74 -22.21
N VAL A 17 -0.13 -0.60 -21.69
CA VAL A 17 1.27 -0.14 -21.82
C VAL A 17 2.21 -0.81 -20.83
N TYR A 18 1.71 -1.26 -19.67
CA TYR A 18 2.59 -1.76 -18.60
C TYR A 18 2.21 -3.13 -18.05
N VAL A 19 0.93 -3.52 -18.05
CA VAL A 19 0.50 -4.81 -17.49
C VAL A 19 1.11 -6.00 -18.23
N PRO A 20 1.11 -6.07 -19.58
CA PRO A 20 1.69 -7.23 -20.28
C PRO A 20 3.17 -7.45 -19.96
N ALA A 21 3.93 -6.38 -19.79
CA ALA A 21 5.35 -6.45 -19.41
C ALA A 21 5.51 -7.00 -17.98
N LEU A 22 4.70 -6.52 -17.04
CA LEU A 22 4.72 -7.00 -15.64
C LEU A 22 4.26 -8.47 -15.55
N GLU A 23 3.26 -8.87 -16.32
CA GLU A 23 2.82 -10.26 -16.40
C GLU A 23 3.90 -11.17 -16.97
N GLY A 24 4.64 -10.70 -17.99
CA GLY A 24 5.84 -11.37 -18.49
C GLY A 24 6.91 -11.61 -17.42
N ASP A 25 7.00 -10.73 -16.43
CA ASP A 25 7.88 -10.85 -15.25
C ASP A 25 7.29 -11.67 -14.09
N GLY A 26 6.11 -12.26 -14.30
CA GLY A 26 5.42 -13.14 -13.34
C GLY A 26 4.58 -12.40 -12.31
N PHE A 27 4.24 -11.12 -12.55
CA PHE A 27 3.17 -10.48 -11.79
C PHE A 27 1.79 -10.93 -12.28
N VAL A 28 0.81 -10.87 -11.40
CA VAL A 28 -0.58 -11.20 -11.66
C VAL A 28 -1.42 -10.00 -11.24
N PHE A 29 -2.32 -9.56 -12.10
CA PHE A 29 -3.24 -8.47 -11.79
C PHE A 29 -4.26 -8.91 -10.73
N LEU A 30 -4.35 -8.18 -9.62
CA LEU A 30 -5.20 -8.55 -8.49
C LEU A 30 -6.51 -7.75 -8.45
N LEU A 31 -6.44 -6.42 -8.57
CA LEU A 31 -7.63 -5.57 -8.46
C LEU A 31 -7.44 -4.17 -9.07
N ARG A 32 -8.59 -3.53 -9.32
CA ARG A 32 -8.72 -2.11 -9.71
C ARG A 32 -9.52 -1.38 -8.62
N GLU A 33 -9.05 -0.21 -8.22
CA GLU A 33 -9.77 0.67 -7.29
C GLU A 33 -9.89 2.07 -7.91
N SER A 34 -10.88 2.24 -8.79
CA SER A 34 -11.13 3.53 -9.47
C SER A 34 -11.42 4.67 -8.50
N GLU A 35 -12.20 4.38 -7.45
CA GLU A 35 -12.51 5.34 -6.37
C GLU A 35 -11.29 5.72 -5.49
N ARG A 36 -10.16 5.00 -5.63
CA ARG A 36 -8.92 5.29 -4.90
C ARG A 36 -7.80 5.66 -5.86
N PHE A 37 -7.94 6.80 -6.53
CA PHE A 37 -6.92 7.37 -7.43
C PHE A 37 -6.55 6.47 -8.60
N GLU A 38 -7.52 5.70 -9.13
CA GLU A 38 -7.26 4.73 -10.19
C GLU A 38 -6.14 3.74 -9.85
N HIS A 39 -6.05 3.32 -8.59
CA HIS A 39 -5.03 2.39 -8.10
C HIS A 39 -5.19 1.00 -8.73
N ARG A 40 -4.08 0.45 -9.25
CA ARG A 40 -4.00 -0.96 -9.67
C ARG A 40 -3.05 -1.73 -8.76
N LEU A 41 -3.45 -2.93 -8.36
CA LEU A 41 -2.63 -3.80 -7.54
C LEU A 41 -2.25 -5.05 -8.33
N LEU A 42 -0.95 -5.31 -8.42
CA LEU A 42 -0.43 -6.57 -8.95
C LEU A 42 0.30 -7.34 -7.85
N GLY A 43 0.19 -8.67 -7.88
CA GLY A 43 0.84 -9.58 -6.95
C GLY A 43 1.91 -10.42 -7.65
N ARG A 44 2.92 -10.90 -6.92
CA ARG A 44 3.86 -11.89 -7.45
C ARG A 44 4.28 -12.90 -6.40
N GLU A 45 4.17 -14.18 -6.77
CA GLU A 45 4.66 -15.32 -5.99
C GLU A 45 5.89 -15.97 -6.68
N PRO A 46 6.73 -16.76 -5.97
CA PRO A 46 6.72 -17.02 -4.52
C PRO A 46 7.33 -15.87 -3.69
N ARG A 47 7.79 -14.80 -4.35
CA ARG A 47 8.49 -13.67 -3.70
C ARG A 47 7.57 -12.82 -2.81
N ARG A 48 6.24 -13.05 -2.81
CA ARG A 48 5.22 -12.31 -2.08
C ARG A 48 5.41 -10.80 -2.24
N VAL A 49 5.25 -10.29 -3.44
CA VAL A 49 5.33 -8.84 -3.73
C VAL A 49 3.94 -8.33 -4.04
N HIS A 50 3.56 -7.20 -3.44
CA HIS A 50 2.43 -6.39 -3.88
C HIS A 50 2.97 -5.11 -4.52
N LEU A 51 2.62 -4.90 -5.78
CA LEU A 51 2.98 -3.77 -6.60
C LEU A 51 1.76 -2.85 -6.72
N HIS A 52 1.83 -1.72 -6.04
CA HIS A 52 0.84 -0.66 -6.07
C HIS A 52 1.18 0.31 -7.22
N VAL A 53 0.31 0.39 -8.22
CA VAL A 53 0.51 1.22 -9.41
C VAL A 53 -0.41 2.43 -9.35
N PHE A 54 0.18 3.61 -9.55
CA PHE A 54 -0.51 4.90 -9.55
C PHE A 54 -0.03 5.78 -10.71
N THR A 55 -0.88 6.71 -11.15
CA THR A 55 -0.48 7.79 -12.04
C THR A 55 0.56 8.69 -11.38
N VAL A 56 1.58 9.12 -12.13
CA VAL A 56 2.59 10.09 -11.69
C VAL A 56 1.92 11.33 -11.09
N GLY A 57 2.41 11.78 -9.93
CA GLY A 57 1.86 12.93 -9.22
C GLY A 57 0.67 12.59 -8.30
N CYS A 58 0.21 11.33 -8.25
CA CYS A 58 -0.79 10.90 -7.27
C CYS A 58 -0.30 11.18 -5.83
N ALA A 59 -1.14 11.86 -5.04
CA ALA A 59 -0.83 12.20 -3.65
C ALA A 59 -0.56 10.96 -2.79
N GLU A 60 -1.20 9.83 -3.07
CA GLU A 60 -1.01 8.59 -2.31
C GLU A 60 0.44 8.08 -2.38
N ILE A 61 1.16 8.35 -3.49
CA ILE A 61 2.58 8.00 -3.62
C ILE A 61 3.39 8.71 -2.52
N ALA A 62 3.21 10.03 -2.37
CA ALA A 62 3.89 10.81 -1.36
C ALA A 62 3.48 10.39 0.05
N GLN A 63 2.21 10.05 0.26
CA GLN A 63 1.72 9.57 1.56
C GLN A 63 2.31 8.19 1.94
N MET A 64 2.41 7.25 1.00
CA MET A 64 3.01 5.93 1.26
C MET A 64 4.50 6.03 1.58
N VAL A 65 5.23 6.82 0.79
CA VAL A 65 6.67 7.07 0.99
C VAL A 65 6.91 7.83 2.30
N GLY A 66 6.14 8.89 2.55
CA GLY A 66 6.24 9.68 3.77
C GLY A 66 5.90 8.88 5.03
N PHE A 67 4.89 8.01 4.97
CA PHE A 67 4.53 7.12 6.08
C PHE A 67 5.70 6.17 6.42
N ARG A 68 6.32 5.57 5.40
CA ARG A 68 7.52 4.74 5.57
C ARG A 68 8.65 5.52 6.24
N ASP A 69 8.90 6.74 5.79
CA ASP A 69 10.01 7.56 6.29
C ASP A 69 9.75 8.09 7.71
N ARG A 70 8.48 8.37 8.06
CA ARG A 70 8.05 8.65 9.43
C ARG A 70 8.37 7.48 10.35
N LEU A 71 7.98 6.26 9.98
CA LEU A 71 8.24 5.06 10.80
C LEU A 71 9.72 4.74 10.95
N ARG A 72 10.58 5.17 10.01
CA ARG A 72 12.04 4.98 10.10
C ARG A 72 12.72 5.98 11.03
N SER A 73 12.11 7.14 11.24
CA SER A 73 12.70 8.27 11.97
C SER A 73 12.03 8.53 13.34
N HIS A 74 10.85 7.97 13.59
CA HIS A 74 10.06 8.21 14.80
C HIS A 74 9.73 6.89 15.49
N ASP A 75 10.55 6.53 16.47
CA ASP A 75 10.44 5.26 17.18
C ASP A 75 9.12 5.06 17.94
N ASP A 76 8.52 6.13 18.45
CA ASP A 76 7.22 6.05 19.14
C ASP A 76 6.10 5.68 18.17
N ASP A 77 6.04 6.32 17.00
CA ASP A 77 5.05 5.99 15.97
C ASP A 77 5.29 4.56 15.42
N ARG A 78 6.56 4.14 15.28
CA ARG A 78 6.93 2.77 14.91
C ARG A 78 6.46 1.74 15.93
N ARG A 79 6.73 1.97 17.22
CA ARG A 79 6.29 1.09 18.31
C ARG A 79 4.77 1.01 18.38
N TRP A 80 4.08 2.14 18.26
CA TRP A 80 2.63 2.17 18.27
C TRP A 80 2.04 1.41 17.08
N TYR A 81 2.55 1.63 15.87
CA TYR A 81 2.14 0.90 14.68
C TYR A 81 2.37 -0.61 14.82
N GLU A 82 3.53 -1.02 15.34
CA GLU A 82 3.85 -2.42 15.57
C GLU A 82 2.88 -3.07 16.57
N GLN A 83 2.66 -2.44 17.73
CA GLN A 83 1.77 -2.95 18.77
C GLN A 83 0.34 -3.11 18.24
N THR A 84 -0.18 -2.09 17.54
CA THR A 84 -1.51 -2.16 16.92
C THR A 84 -1.59 -3.31 15.92
N LYS A 85 -0.59 -3.45 15.03
CA LYS A 85 -0.57 -4.56 14.07
C LYS A 85 -0.53 -5.93 14.73
N ARG A 86 0.25 -6.10 15.81
CA ARG A 86 0.33 -7.36 16.55
C ARG A 86 -1.01 -7.70 17.20
N SER A 87 -1.65 -6.72 17.85
CA SER A 87 -2.97 -6.90 18.45
C SER A 87 -4.05 -7.25 17.43
N LEU A 88 -4.02 -6.64 16.24
CA LEU A 88 -4.96 -6.97 15.16
C LEU A 88 -4.69 -8.33 14.53
N ALA A 89 -3.41 -8.71 14.36
CA ALA A 89 -3.04 -10.01 13.80
C ALA A 89 -3.38 -11.20 14.72
N ALA A 90 -3.59 -10.94 16.02
CA ALA A 90 -4.04 -11.96 16.98
C ALA A 90 -5.55 -12.25 16.92
N ARG A 91 -6.31 -11.51 16.09
CA ARG A 91 -7.75 -11.69 15.89
C ARG A 91 -8.01 -12.51 14.64
N GLU A 92 -9.17 -13.18 14.62
CA GLU A 92 -9.70 -13.79 13.41
C GLU A 92 -10.41 -12.75 12.54
N TRP A 93 -10.26 -12.87 11.23
CA TRP A 93 -10.84 -11.97 10.24
C TRP A 93 -11.53 -12.82 9.19
N GLY A 94 -12.75 -12.43 8.78
CA GLY A 94 -13.49 -13.12 7.72
C GLY A 94 -12.90 -12.83 6.34
N ALA A 95 -12.33 -11.64 6.16
CA ALA A 95 -11.67 -11.23 4.93
C ALA A 95 -10.40 -10.40 5.19
N VAL A 96 -9.45 -10.45 4.24
CA VAL A 96 -8.23 -9.63 4.28
C VAL A 96 -8.55 -8.13 4.32
N GLN A 97 -9.65 -7.72 3.69
CA GLN A 97 -10.09 -6.32 3.69
C GLN A 97 -10.49 -5.84 5.09
N GLU A 98 -11.15 -6.67 5.91
CA GLU A 98 -11.54 -6.30 7.27
C GLU A 98 -10.32 -6.01 8.15
N TYR A 99 -9.26 -6.83 8.01
CA TYR A 99 -7.97 -6.55 8.66
C TYR A 99 -7.33 -5.27 8.12
N ALA A 100 -7.45 -5.01 6.81
CA ALA A 100 -6.93 -3.78 6.20
C ALA A 100 -7.63 -2.54 6.79
N ASP A 101 -8.95 -2.57 6.88
CA ASP A 101 -9.77 -1.48 7.40
C ASP A 101 -9.54 -1.24 8.89
N ALA A 102 -9.32 -2.31 9.68
CA ALA A 102 -9.01 -2.19 11.09
C ALA A 102 -7.66 -1.49 11.39
N LYS A 103 -6.75 -1.41 10.40
CA LYS A 103 -5.50 -0.64 10.53
C LYS A 103 -5.66 0.83 10.14
N THR A 104 -6.78 1.21 9.54
CA THR A 104 -6.96 2.56 8.97
C THR A 104 -6.72 3.64 10.02
N GLU A 105 -7.24 3.48 11.23
CA GLU A 105 -7.10 4.49 12.30
C GLU A 105 -5.63 4.81 12.63
N VAL A 106 -4.81 3.79 12.90
CA VAL A 106 -3.39 3.99 13.25
C VAL A 106 -2.60 4.54 12.08
N VAL A 107 -2.90 4.12 10.84
CA VAL A 107 -2.22 4.62 9.64
C VAL A 107 -2.55 6.09 9.41
N THR A 108 -3.83 6.45 9.49
CA THR A 108 -4.32 7.83 9.32
C THR A 108 -3.70 8.75 10.35
N GLU A 109 -3.68 8.38 11.63
CA GLU A 109 -3.11 9.23 12.68
C GLU A 109 -1.60 9.44 12.50
N ILE A 110 -0.84 8.41 12.12
CA ILE A 110 0.59 8.56 11.83
C ILE A 110 0.81 9.43 10.59
N LYS A 111 0.00 9.27 9.54
CA LYS A 111 0.03 10.15 8.36
C LYS A 111 -0.25 11.60 8.76
N ARG A 112 -1.21 11.86 9.65
CA ARG A 112 -1.53 13.20 10.17
C ARG A 112 -0.38 13.80 10.99
N ARG A 113 0.22 13.03 11.91
CA ARG A 113 1.41 13.45 12.67
C ARG A 113 2.61 13.76 11.80
N ALA A 114 2.70 13.10 10.64
CA ALA A 114 3.72 13.34 9.63
C ALA A 114 3.38 14.51 8.68
N GLY A 115 2.20 15.14 8.82
CA GLY A 115 1.76 16.22 7.94
C GLY A 115 1.45 15.78 6.50
N LEU A 116 1.15 14.49 6.30
CA LEU A 116 0.90 13.89 4.97
C LEU A 116 -0.56 14.00 4.54
N ILE A 117 -1.45 14.21 5.52
CA ILE A 117 -2.89 14.42 5.35
C ILE A 117 -3.34 15.49 6.36
N VAL A 118 -4.45 16.15 6.05
CA VAL A 118 -5.09 17.17 6.90
C VAL A 118 -6.00 16.51 7.92
#